data_AF-A0A429AGJ8-F1
#
_entry.id   AF-A0A429AGJ8-F1
#
_cell.length_a   1.000
_cell.length_b   1.000
_cell.length_c   1.000
_cell.angle_alpha   90.00
_cell.angle_beta   90.00
_cell.angle_gamma   90.00
#
_symmetry.space_group_name_H-M   'P 1'
#
loop_
_entity.id
_entity.type
_entity.pdbx_description
1 polymer ?
#
loop_
_entity_poly.entity_id
_entity_poly.type
_entity_poly.pdbx_seq_one_letter_code
_entity_poly.pdbx_strand_id
1 'polypeptide(L)'
;MAAPVPYVRSMMTRGKGSATDCRFGPTLADDYQGRGVGTQIFPLLADVAQHFGRKRIILFGGVLADNPRALRYYKKHGFQLVGSFTRRDGAQSFDMILDLHPPSGQ
;
A
#
# COMPACT_ATOMS: atom_id res chain seq x y z
N MET A 1 7.52 -24.45 -10.53
CA MET A 1 7.64 -24.44 -9.07
C MET A 1 8.40 -23.17 -8.68
N ALA A 2 7.70 -22.06 -8.46
CA ALA A 2 8.32 -20.78 -8.11
C ALA A 2 8.41 -20.68 -6.59
N ALA A 3 9.62 -20.53 -6.05
CA ALA A 3 9.83 -20.32 -4.63
C ALA A 3 9.12 -19.02 -4.17
N PRO A 4 8.51 -19.00 -2.98
CA PRO A 4 7.94 -17.76 -2.45
C PRO A 4 9.07 -16.78 -2.11
N VAL A 5 8.94 -15.53 -2.55
CA VAL A 5 9.83 -14.43 -2.14
C VAL A 5 9.71 -14.29 -0.61
N PRO A 6 10.76 -14.56 0.18
CA PRO A 6 10.66 -14.72 1.64
C PRO A 6 10.15 -13.50 2.40
N TYR A 7 10.31 -12.31 1.81
CA TYR A 7 10.14 -11.04 2.52
C TYR A 7 8.68 -10.67 2.76
N VAL A 8 7.80 -10.94 1.79
CA VAL A 8 6.46 -10.34 1.79
C VAL A 8 5.43 -11.21 2.52
N ARG A 9 5.55 -12.54 2.42
CA ARG A 9 4.70 -13.47 3.18
C ARG A 9 4.89 -13.33 4.70
N SER A 10 6.07 -12.89 5.14
CA SER A 10 6.40 -12.67 6.56
C SER A 10 5.68 -11.45 7.15
N MET A 11 5.46 -10.39 6.37
CA MET A 11 4.82 -9.15 6.85
C MET A 11 3.31 -9.30 7.09
N MET A 12 2.63 -10.21 6.38
CA MET A 12 1.18 -10.42 6.51
C MET A 12 0.78 -11.52 7.50
N THR A 13 1.68 -12.45 7.84
CA THR A 13 1.38 -13.59 8.73
C THR A 13 1.95 -13.46 10.16
N ARG A 14 2.80 -12.46 10.42
CA ARG A 14 3.19 -12.08 11.79
C ARG A 14 2.82 -10.64 12.05
N GLY A 15 1.88 -10.44 12.98
CA GLY A 15 1.48 -9.13 13.46
C GLY A 15 2.64 -8.36 14.09
N LYS A 16 3.36 -7.61 13.26
CA LYS A 16 4.08 -6.37 13.55
C LYS A 16 4.68 -5.91 12.23
N GLY A 17 4.14 -4.83 11.64
CA GLY A 17 5.00 -3.98 10.83
C GLY A 17 6.23 -3.63 11.67
N SER A 18 7.40 -3.41 11.06
CA SER A 18 8.51 -2.87 11.84
C SER A 18 8.05 -1.57 12.51
N ALA A 19 8.71 -1.11 13.58
CA ALA A 19 8.30 0.11 14.27
C ALA A 19 8.18 1.34 13.33
N THR A 20 8.78 1.27 12.15
CA THR A 20 8.79 2.32 11.14
C THR A 20 7.76 2.14 10.02
N ASP A 21 7.00 1.03 9.98
CA ASP A 21 6.04 0.77 8.90
C ASP A 21 4.61 1.08 9.34
N CYS A 22 3.81 1.65 8.45
CA CYS A 22 2.37 1.79 8.64
C CYS A 22 1.58 1.17 7.48
N ARG A 23 0.30 0.92 7.72
CA ARG A 23 -0.60 0.27 6.74
C ARG A 23 -1.59 1.27 6.19
N PHE A 24 -1.89 1.16 4.91
CA PHE A 24 -2.85 2.00 4.21
C PHE A 24 -3.84 1.17 3.41
N GLY A 25 -5.12 1.52 3.52
CA GLY A 25 -6.22 0.84 2.86
C GLY A 25 -7.46 1.74 2.85
N PRO A 26 -7.51 2.75 1.96
CA PRO A 26 -8.61 3.68 1.91
C PRO A 26 -9.85 3.03 1.28
N THR A 27 -11.02 3.29 1.86
CA THR A 27 -12.31 2.96 1.26
C THR A 27 -13.12 4.25 1.13
N LEU A 28 -13.69 4.47 -0.05
CA LEU A 28 -14.58 5.59 -0.32
C LEU A 28 -15.96 5.04 -0.66
N ALA A 29 -17.00 5.66 -0.10
CA ALA A 29 -18.37 5.38 -0.50
C ALA A 29 -18.54 5.63 -2.01
N ASP A 30 -19.44 4.88 -2.64
CA ASP A 30 -19.58 4.83 -4.11
C ASP A 30 -19.77 6.21 -4.72
N ASP A 31 -20.58 7.08 -4.09
CA ASP A 31 -20.82 8.44 -4.55
C ASP A 31 -19.58 9.34 -4.59
N TYR A 32 -18.53 8.99 -3.84
CA TYR A 32 -17.27 9.74 -3.72
C TYR A 32 -16.13 9.13 -4.53
N GLN A 33 -16.36 7.97 -5.14
CA GLN A 33 -15.40 7.33 -6.03
C GLN A 33 -15.29 8.08 -7.36
N GLY A 34 -14.11 8.02 -8.01
CA GLY A 34 -13.88 8.68 -9.31
C GLY A 34 -13.75 10.20 -9.25
N ARG A 35 -14.00 10.84 -8.10
CA ARG A 35 -13.97 12.30 -7.92
C ARG A 35 -12.62 12.88 -7.49
N GLY A 36 -11.54 12.08 -7.53
CA GLY A 36 -10.20 12.51 -7.13
C GLY A 36 -9.96 12.64 -5.62
N VAL A 37 -10.96 12.37 -4.77
CA VAL A 37 -10.86 12.48 -3.29
C VAL A 37 -9.66 11.72 -2.74
N GLY A 38 -9.49 10.45 -3.14
CA GLY A 38 -8.34 9.64 -2.71
C GLY A 38 -6.99 10.26 -3.12
N THR A 39 -6.91 10.85 -4.31
CA THR A 39 -5.68 11.50 -4.78
C THR A 39 -5.36 12.75 -3.95
N GLN A 40 -6.37 13.51 -3.54
CA GLN A 40 -6.18 14.73 -2.75
C GLN A 40 -5.79 14.41 -1.30
N ILE A 41 -6.36 13.36 -0.71
CA ILE A 41 -6.09 13.01 0.70
C ILE A 41 -4.73 12.32 0.89
N PHE A 42 -4.24 11.61 -0.12
CA PHE A 42 -3.04 10.78 0.05
C PHE A 42 -1.78 11.55 0.47
N PRO A 43 -1.41 12.70 -0.15
CA PRO A 43 -0.25 13.48 0.28
C PRO A 43 -0.35 13.88 1.76
N LEU A 44 -1.53 14.33 2.22
CA LEU A 44 -1.74 14.71 3.62
C LEU A 44 -1.53 13.52 4.58
N LEU A 45 -1.96 12.32 4.19
CA LEU A 45 -1.74 11.11 4.98
C LEU A 45 -0.26 10.68 4.98
N ALA A 46 0.44 10.85 3.86
CA ALA A 46 1.87 10.58 3.77
C ALA A 46 2.68 11.54 4.66
N ASP A 47 2.33 12.83 4.67
CA ASP A 47 2.93 13.85 5.52
C ASP A 47 2.74 13.51 7.00
N VAL A 48 1.51 13.13 7.39
CA VAL A 48 1.22 12.66 8.76
C VAL A 48 2.09 11.45 9.09
N ALA A 49 2.18 10.45 8.21
CA ALA A 49 3.00 9.27 8.45
C ALA A 49 4.48 9.62 8.64
N GLN A 50 5.04 10.52 7.83
CA GLN A 50 6.40 11.03 7.99
C GLN A 50 6.60 11.73 9.34
N HIS A 51 5.65 12.57 9.76
CA HIS A 51 5.71 13.29 11.04
C HIS A 51 5.72 12.33 12.24
N PHE A 52 5.05 11.19 12.13
CA PHE A 52 5.11 10.10 13.12
C PHE A 52 6.34 9.18 12.96
N GLY A 53 7.35 9.58 12.20
CA GLY A 53 8.59 8.83 12.00
C GLY A 53 8.43 7.54 11.21
N ARG A 54 7.34 7.41 10.43
CA ARG A 54 7.15 6.25 9.55
C ARG A 54 8.06 6.40 8.33
N LYS A 55 8.67 5.29 7.93
CA LYS A 55 9.57 5.19 6.79
C LYS A 55 8.91 4.53 5.59
N ARG A 56 7.87 3.73 5.80
CA ARG A 56 7.24 2.95 4.73
C ARG A 56 5.74 2.80 4.94
N ILE A 57 4.99 2.85 3.85
CA ILE A 57 3.57 2.52 3.80
C ILE A 57 3.39 1.21 3.03
N ILE A 58 2.72 0.23 3.64
CA ILE A 58 2.33 -1.02 2.97
C ILE A 58 0.80 -1.09 2.80
N LEU A 59 0.33 -1.77 1.76
CA LEU A 59 -1.10 -1.97 1.55
C LEU A 59 -1.69 -2.96 2.57
N PHE A 60 -2.81 -2.60 3.19
CA PHE A 60 -3.52 -3.50 4.09
C PHE A 60 -4.26 -4.60 3.31
N GLY A 61 -3.65 -5.78 3.21
CA GLY A 61 -4.22 -6.93 2.49
C GLY A 61 -3.96 -6.90 0.98
N GLY A 62 -3.00 -6.09 0.51
CA GLY A 62 -2.65 -5.97 -0.89
C GLY A 62 -3.73 -5.32 -1.75
N VAL A 63 -3.52 -5.31 -3.06
CA VAL A 63 -4.47 -4.84 -4.07
C VAL A 63 -4.78 -5.97 -5.04
N LEU A 64 -6.06 -6.15 -5.39
CA LEU A 64 -6.46 -7.17 -6.35
C LEU A 64 -5.80 -6.92 -7.73
N ALA A 65 -5.30 -7.98 -8.35
CA ALA A 65 -4.60 -7.90 -9.63
C ALA A 65 -5.52 -7.45 -10.77
N ASP A 66 -6.82 -7.72 -10.67
CA ASP A 66 -7.87 -7.36 -11.61
C ASP A 66 -8.53 -6.00 -11.32
N ASN A 67 -7.97 -5.21 -10.39
CA ASN A 67 -8.43 -3.86 -10.09
C ASN A 67 -7.49 -2.80 -10.72
N PRO A 68 -7.59 -2.52 -12.03
CA PRO A 68 -6.70 -1.60 -12.72
C PRO A 68 -6.80 -0.17 -12.18
N ARG A 69 -7.95 0.22 -11.64
CA ARG A 69 -8.15 1.55 -11.06
C ARG A 69 -7.32 1.73 -9.80
N ALA A 70 -7.36 0.77 -8.87
CA ALA A 70 -6.54 0.81 -7.66
C ALA A 70 -5.04 0.70 -7.99
N LEU A 71 -4.68 -0.15 -8.95
CA LEU A 71 -3.28 -0.27 -9.39
C LEU A 71 -2.73 1.04 -9.97
N ARG A 72 -3.49 1.72 -10.83
CA ARG A 72 -3.10 3.04 -11.35
C ARG A 72 -2.99 4.08 -10.23
N TYR A 73 -3.92 4.06 -9.28
CA TYR A 73 -3.88 4.94 -8.11
C TYR A 73 -2.60 4.76 -7.28
N TYR A 74 -2.26 3.53 -6.90
CA TYR A 74 -1.07 3.26 -6.08
C TYR A 74 0.22 3.57 -6.85
N LYS A 75 0.33 3.16 -8.13
CA LYS A 75 1.50 3.49 -8.96
C LYS A 75 1.69 5.00 -9.12
N LYS A 76 0.60 5.75 -9.32
CA LYS A 76 0.64 7.23 -9.40
C LYS A 76 1.21 7.87 -8.13
N HIS A 77 0.94 7.27 -6.97
CA HIS A 77 1.45 7.74 -5.68
C HIS A 77 2.82 7.16 -5.30
N GLY A 78 3.52 6.52 -6.23
CA GLY A 78 4.89 6.04 -6.02
C GLY A 78 4.99 4.67 -5.36
N PHE A 79 3.88 3.96 -5.14
CA PHE A 79 3.96 2.59 -4.63
C PHE A 79 4.59 1.66 -5.67
N GLN A 80 5.47 0.80 -5.19
CA GLN A 80 6.17 -0.21 -5.95
C GLN A 80 5.59 -1.59 -5.64
N LEU A 81 5.43 -2.42 -6.67
CA LEU A 81 5.05 -3.83 -6.51
C LEU A 81 6.25 -4.60 -5.96
N VAL A 82 6.06 -5.31 -4.85
CA VAL A 82 7.13 -6.08 -4.17
C VAL A 82 6.81 -7.57 -4.04
N GLY A 83 5.58 -7.96 -4.35
CA GLY A 83 5.17 -9.36 -4.28
C GLY A 83 3.77 -9.58 -4.82
N SER A 84 3.39 -10.85 -4.86
CA SER A 84 2.02 -11.27 -5.18
C SER A 84 1.65 -12.50 -4.37
N PHE A 85 0.37 -12.65 -4.08
CA PHE A 85 -0.17 -13.82 -3.41
C PHE A 85 -1.55 -14.16 -3.92
N THR A 86 -1.94 -15.42 -3.74
CA THR A 86 -3.29 -15.90 -4.02
C THR A 86 -4.10 -15.88 -2.74
N ARG A 87 -5.27 -15.23 -2.78
CA ARG A 87 -6.24 -15.19 -1.69
C ARG A 87 -6.95 -16.53 -1.55
N ARG A 88 -7.70 -16.71 -0.45
CA ARG A 88 -8.44 -17.97 -0.19
C ARG A 88 -9.51 -18.26 -1.24
N ASP A 89 -10.06 -17.23 -1.86
CA ASP A 89 -11.03 -17.29 -2.96
C ASP A 89 -10.39 -17.56 -4.33
N GLY A 90 -9.07 -17.75 -4.39
CA GLY A 90 -8.33 -17.96 -5.63
C GLY A 90 -7.94 -16.68 -6.37
N ALA A 91 -8.40 -15.50 -5.93
CA ALA A 91 -8.05 -14.24 -6.56
C ALA A 91 -6.58 -13.88 -6.33
N GLN A 92 -5.91 -13.33 -7.35
CA GLN A 92 -4.54 -12.84 -7.21
C GLN A 92 -4.53 -11.42 -6.63
N SER A 93 -3.59 -11.15 -5.73
CA SER A 93 -3.33 -9.82 -5.18
C SER A 93 -1.85 -9.48 -5.24
N PHE A 94 -1.55 -8.19 -5.33
CA PHE A 94 -0.21 -7.64 -5.27
C PHE A 94 0.04 -6.96 -3.94
N ASP A 95 1.23 -7.20 -3.42
CA ASP A 95 1.79 -6.43 -2.33
C ASP A 95 2.52 -5.22 -2.90
N MET A 96 2.19 -4.04 -2.37
CA MET A 96 2.84 -2.81 -2.77
C MET A 96 3.34 -2.03 -1.56
N ILE A 97 4.49 -1.39 -1.71
CA ILE A 97 5.14 -0.57 -0.70
C ILE A 97 5.42 0.82 -1.25
N LEU A 98 5.32 1.84 -0.41
CA LEU A 98 5.86 3.17 -0.66
C LEU A 98 6.92 3.46 0.39
N ASP A 99 8.12 3.79 -0.04
CA ASP A 99 9.13 4.36 0.84
C ASP A 99 8.85 5.86 1.03
N LEU A 100 8.77 6.28 2.29
CA LEU A 100 8.64 7.67 2.69
C LEU A 100 10.04 8.22 2.93
N HIS A 101 10.49 9.12 2.05
CA HIS A 101 11.67 9.91 2.31
C HIS A 101 11.33 10.98 3.36
N PRO A 102 12.23 11.34 4.29
CA PRO A 102 12.01 12.51 5.12
C PRO A 102 11.80 13.74 4.20
N PRO A 103 10.95 14.70 4.59
CA PRO A 103 10.82 15.94 3.85
C PRO A 103 12.21 16.54 3.70
N SER A 104 12.63 16.79 2.46
CA SER A 104 13.83 17.58 2.19
C SER A 104 13.63 18.90 2.93
N GLY A 105 14.53 19.21 3.87
CA GLY A 105 14.36 20.29 4.84
C GLY A 105 13.83 21.58 4.19
N GLN A 106 12.80 22.15 4.81
CA GLN A 106 12.45 23.55 4.64
C GLN A 106 13.41 24.41 5.46
#